data_AF-A0A2E0FJW9-F1
#
_entry.id   AF-A0A2E0FJW9-F1
#
_cell.length_a   1.000
_cell.length_b   1.000
_cell.length_c   1.000
_cell.angle_alpha   90.00
_cell.angle_beta   90.00
_cell.angle_gamma   90.00
#
_symmetry.space_group_name_H-M   'P 1'
#
loop_
_entity.id
_entity.type
_entity.pdbx_description
1 polymer ?
#
loop_
_entity_poly.entity_id
_entity_poly.type
_entity_poly.pdbx_seq_one_letter_code
_entity_poly.pdbx_strand_id
1 'polypeptide(L)'
;MIQLLGIAGSLAKTFLEGKVEKEKAKAEVMKTAAQHDSKWELIMAESTKGSWKDEAVTIVVLVPVIMCFIPGTEELVKSGFDRLNELPDWYQYLLYLVCSAALGIKGLDRLLRK
;
A
#
# COMPACT_ATOMS: atom_id res chain seq x y z
N MET A 1 -50.29 -39.70 12.85
CA MET A 1 -50.10 -38.74 11.73
C MET A 1 -49.83 -37.30 12.16
N ILE A 2 -50.29 -36.82 13.33
CA ILE A 2 -50.08 -35.42 13.78
C ILE A 2 -48.64 -35.14 14.24
N GLN A 3 -47.94 -36.13 14.83
CA GLN A 3 -46.55 -35.96 15.29
C GLN A 3 -45.52 -35.87 14.15
N LEU A 4 -45.75 -36.53 13.01
CA LEU A 4 -44.83 -36.49 11.86
C LEU A 4 -44.82 -35.13 11.15
N LEU A 5 -45.96 -34.44 11.10
CA LEU A 5 -46.06 -33.09 10.54
C LEU A 5 -45.30 -32.05 11.38
N GLY A 6 -45.31 -32.22 12.72
CA GLY A 6 -44.53 -31.37 13.63
C GLY A 6 -43.01 -31.54 13.47
N ILE A 7 -42.54 -32.77 13.24
CA ILE A 7 -41.13 -33.07 12.99
C ILE A 7 -40.69 -32.55 11.60
N ALA A 8 -41.52 -32.70 10.58
CA ALA A 8 -41.23 -32.13 9.26
C ALA A 8 -41.18 -30.59 9.29
N GLY A 9 -42.07 -29.95 10.05
CA GLY A 9 -42.06 -28.49 10.25
C GLY A 9 -40.84 -27.99 11.03
N SER A 10 -40.38 -28.74 12.05
CA SER A 10 -39.17 -28.38 12.79
C SER A 10 -37.90 -28.56 11.97
N LEU A 11 -37.78 -29.65 11.19
CA LEU A 11 -36.66 -29.84 10.27
C LEU A 11 -36.61 -28.79 9.15
N ALA A 12 -37.76 -28.44 8.56
CA ALA A 12 -37.83 -27.38 7.56
C ALA A 12 -37.41 -26.02 8.14
N LYS A 13 -37.84 -25.72 9.37
CA LYS A 13 -37.46 -24.50 10.09
C LYS A 13 -35.95 -24.46 10.37
N THR A 14 -35.35 -25.54 10.87
CA THR A 14 -33.91 -25.62 11.12
C THR A 14 -33.08 -25.53 9.83
N PHE A 15 -33.56 -26.10 8.72
CA PHE A 15 -32.91 -25.95 7.41
C PHE A 15 -32.98 -24.51 6.88
N LEU A 16 -34.11 -23.83 7.09
CA LEU A 16 -34.28 -22.44 6.70
C LEU A 16 -33.40 -21.51 7.56
N GLU A 17 -33.40 -21.72 8.87
CA GLU A 17 -32.56 -21.00 9.83
C GLU A 17 -31.08 -21.17 9.52
N GLY A 18 -30.62 -22.41 9.24
CA GLY A 18 -29.23 -22.67 8.86
C GLY A 18 -28.81 -22.06 7.52
N LYS A 19 -29.73 -21.86 6.57
CA LYS A 19 -29.43 -21.10 5.33
C LYS A 19 -29.34 -19.60 5.60
N VAL A 20 -30.26 -19.05 6.38
CA VAL A 20 -30.27 -17.63 6.75
C VAL A 20 -29.04 -17.27 7.59
N GLU A 21 -28.61 -18.14 8.49
CA GLU A 21 -27.42 -17.95 9.32
C GLU A 21 -26.13 -17.98 8.49
N LYS A 22 -26.05 -18.88 7.49
CA LYS A 22 -24.93 -18.92 6.53
C LYS A 22 -24.86 -17.65 5.67
N GLU A 23 -25.99 -17.12 5.21
CA GLU A 23 -26.00 -15.86 4.45
C GLU A 23 -25.64 -14.66 5.32
N LYS A 24 -26.12 -14.61 6.57
CA LYS A 24 -25.73 -13.58 7.54
C LYS A 24 -24.23 -13.62 7.85
N ALA A 25 -23.66 -14.80 8.07
CA ALA A 25 -22.22 -14.95 8.32
C ALA A 25 -21.39 -14.52 7.09
N LYS A 26 -21.83 -14.84 5.86
CA LYS A 26 -21.17 -14.36 4.64
C LYS A 26 -21.28 -12.85 4.46
N ALA A 27 -22.43 -12.26 4.75
CA ALA A 27 -22.64 -10.83 4.71
C ALA A 27 -21.79 -10.11 5.77
N GLU A 28 -21.63 -10.69 6.95
CA GLU A 28 -20.79 -10.17 8.02
C GLU A 28 -19.31 -10.26 7.66
N VAL A 29 -18.83 -11.39 7.13
CA VAL A 29 -17.46 -11.54 6.60
C VAL A 29 -17.20 -10.56 5.45
N MET A 30 -18.13 -10.38 4.52
CA MET A 30 -18.01 -9.40 3.44
C MET A 30 -17.99 -7.96 3.97
N LYS A 31 -18.81 -7.66 4.98
CA LYS A 31 -18.84 -6.34 5.62
C LYS A 31 -17.54 -6.07 6.38
N THR A 32 -17.01 -7.06 7.09
CA THR A 32 -15.73 -6.97 7.80
C THR A 32 -14.58 -6.85 6.80
N ALA A 33 -14.56 -7.63 5.71
CA ALA A 33 -13.57 -7.52 4.65
C ALA A 33 -13.60 -6.13 3.98
N ALA A 34 -14.78 -5.65 3.60
CA ALA A 34 -14.96 -4.31 3.04
C ALA A 34 -14.56 -3.19 4.03
N GLN A 35 -14.82 -3.40 5.32
CA GLN A 35 -14.35 -2.50 6.38
C GLN A 35 -12.84 -2.57 6.58
N HIS A 36 -12.21 -3.73 6.42
CA HIS A 36 -10.75 -3.88 6.48
C HIS A 36 -10.09 -3.22 5.28
N ASP A 37 -10.59 -3.44 4.06
CA ASP A 37 -10.08 -2.80 2.85
C ASP A 37 -10.30 -1.29 2.92
N SER A 38 -11.49 -0.84 3.32
CA SER A 38 -11.76 0.59 3.52
C SER A 38 -10.90 1.20 4.63
N LYS A 39 -10.65 0.48 5.73
CA LYS A 39 -9.70 0.91 6.77
C LYS A 39 -8.27 0.92 6.26
N TRP A 40 -7.88 -0.03 5.42
CA TRP A 40 -6.54 -0.07 4.84
C TRP A 40 -6.31 1.10 3.89
N GLU A 41 -7.28 1.40 3.04
CA GLU A 41 -7.31 2.58 2.18
C GLU A 41 -7.31 3.88 3.00
N LEU A 42 -8.07 3.95 4.11
CA LEU A 42 -8.07 5.11 5.00
C LEU A 42 -6.74 5.28 5.75
N ILE A 43 -6.17 4.20 6.31
CA ILE A 43 -4.86 4.20 6.97
C ILE A 43 -3.77 4.59 5.97
N MET A 44 -3.84 4.11 4.73
CA MET A 44 -2.93 4.50 3.66
C MET A 44 -3.10 5.96 3.24
N ALA A 45 -4.34 6.44 3.11
CA ALA A 45 -4.62 7.83 2.80
C ALA A 45 -4.15 8.78 3.92
N GLU A 46 -4.29 8.34 5.17
CA GLU A 46 -3.84 9.07 6.36
C GLU A 46 -2.32 9.01 6.52
N SER A 47 -1.67 7.88 6.21
CA SER A 47 -0.20 7.76 6.20
C SER A 47 0.45 8.52 5.05
N THR A 48 -0.28 8.79 3.97
CA THR A 48 0.17 9.61 2.83
C THR A 48 -0.07 11.10 3.09
N LYS A 49 -1.05 11.47 3.93
CA LYS A 49 -1.28 12.85 4.36
C LYS A 49 -0.20 13.28 5.36
N GLY A 50 0.91 13.81 4.84
CA GLY A 50 1.96 14.43 5.64
C GLY A 50 3.15 13.52 5.94
N SER A 51 3.47 12.56 5.05
CA SER A 51 4.73 11.84 5.12
C SER A 51 5.89 12.78 4.77
N TRP A 52 6.38 13.51 5.78
CA TRP A 52 7.53 14.42 5.65
C TRP A 52 8.78 13.71 5.11
N LYS A 53 8.87 12.38 5.26
CA LYS A 53 9.99 11.57 4.75
C LYS A 53 10.01 11.56 3.23
N ASP A 54 8.83 11.49 2.59
CA ASP A 54 8.70 11.44 1.13
C ASP A 54 9.00 12.83 0.53
N GLU A 55 8.57 13.89 1.23
CA GLU A 55 8.94 15.27 0.92
C GLU A 55 10.45 15.52 1.10
N ALA A 56 11.06 15.00 2.18
CA ALA A 56 12.49 15.15 2.44
C ALA A 56 13.35 14.49 1.35
N VAL A 57 13.00 13.27 0.92
CA VAL A 57 13.70 12.60 -0.19
C VAL A 57 13.54 13.36 -1.48
N THR A 58 12.33 13.87 -1.77
CA THR A 58 12.06 14.70 -2.95
C THR A 58 12.92 15.97 -2.93
N ILE A 59 13.03 16.64 -1.79
CA ILE A 59 13.89 17.82 -1.62
C ILE A 59 15.36 17.46 -1.87
N VAL A 60 15.88 16.40 -1.25
CA VAL A 60 17.27 15.97 -1.40
C VAL A 60 17.62 15.67 -2.86
N VAL A 61 16.70 15.06 -3.62
CA VAL A 61 16.88 14.76 -5.04
C VAL A 61 16.80 16.01 -5.91
N LEU A 62 15.90 16.96 -5.60
CA LEU A 62 15.70 18.18 -6.40
C LEU A 62 16.74 19.27 -6.15
N VAL A 63 17.32 19.35 -4.94
CA VAL A 63 18.33 20.36 -4.59
C VAL A 63 19.50 20.40 -5.61
N PRO A 64 20.20 19.30 -5.95
CA PRO A 64 21.26 19.33 -6.95
C PRO A 64 20.76 19.70 -8.35
N VAL A 65 19.51 19.36 -8.70
CA VAL A 65 18.91 19.77 -9.98
C VAL A 65 18.71 21.28 -10.05
N ILE A 66 18.25 21.90 -8.96
CA ILE A 66 18.08 23.36 -8.87
C ILE A 66 19.45 24.06 -8.89
N MET A 67 20.45 23.50 -8.20
CA MET A 67 21.80 24.06 -8.17
C MET A 67 22.45 24.15 -9.56
N CYS A 68 22.12 23.26 -10.50
CA CYS A 68 22.60 23.36 -11.89
C CYS A 68 22.25 24.69 -12.59
N PHE A 69 21.27 25.46 -12.09
CA PHE A 69 20.87 26.75 -12.65
C PHE A 69 21.41 27.96 -11.87
N ILE A 70 22.19 27.73 -10.80
CA ILE A 70 22.78 28.79 -9.96
C ILE A 70 24.25 28.97 -10.34
N PRO A 71 24.63 30.11 -10.94
CA PRO A 71 26.03 30.38 -11.27
C PRO A 71 26.93 30.34 -10.03
N GLY A 72 28.08 29.68 -10.13
CA GLY A 72 29.05 29.52 -9.03
C GLY A 72 28.87 28.25 -8.18
N THR A 73 27.91 27.37 -8.52
CA THR A 73 27.72 26.07 -7.86
C THR A 73 28.06 24.87 -8.73
N GLU A 74 28.49 25.10 -9.97
CA GLU A 74 28.70 24.07 -10.99
C GLU A 74 29.74 23.02 -10.54
N GLU A 75 30.84 23.48 -9.95
CA GLU A 75 31.92 22.61 -9.47
C GLU A 75 31.50 21.82 -8.21
N LEU A 76 30.67 22.42 -7.34
CA LEU A 76 30.13 21.74 -6.17
C LEU A 76 29.19 20.59 -6.58
N VAL A 77 28.28 20.85 -7.52
CA VAL A 77 27.35 19.83 -8.04
C VAL A 77 28.15 18.71 -8.71
N LYS A 78 29.09 19.06 -9.59
CA LYS A 78 29.92 18.08 -10.31
C LYS A 78 30.73 17.20 -9.36
N SER A 79 31.47 17.80 -8.43
CA SER A 79 32.28 17.05 -7.46
C SER A 79 31.44 16.19 -6.54
N GLY A 80 30.24 16.64 -6.16
CA GLY A 80 29.28 15.84 -5.40
C GLY A 80 28.85 14.57 -6.15
N PHE A 81 28.44 14.68 -7.41
CA PHE A 81 28.09 13.52 -8.22
C PHE A 81 29.28 12.59 -8.50
N ASP A 82 30.48 13.13 -8.68
CA ASP A 82 31.70 12.32 -8.83
C ASP A 82 31.95 11.47 -7.58
N ARG A 83 31.77 12.04 -6.37
CA ARG A 83 31.86 11.27 -5.12
C ARG A 83 30.75 10.23 -4.97
N LEU A 84 29.53 10.54 -5.41
CA LEU A 84 28.43 9.58 -5.40
C LEU A 84 28.72 8.37 -6.31
N ASN A 85 29.38 8.58 -7.45
CA ASN A 85 29.79 7.50 -8.36
C ASN A 85 30.87 6.58 -7.76
N GLU A 86 31.64 7.06 -6.79
CA GLU A 86 32.66 6.27 -6.08
C GLU A 86 32.09 5.40 -4.96
N LEU A 87 30.80 5.54 -4.64
CA LEU A 87 30.15 4.72 -3.63
C LEU A 87 30.17 3.24 -4.03
N PRO A 88 30.40 2.31 -3.09
CA PRO A 88 30.29 0.89 -3.38
C PRO A 88 28.90 0.50 -3.90
N ASP A 89 28.85 -0.46 -4.84
CA ASP A 89 27.60 -0.89 -5.50
C ASP A 89 26.47 -1.24 -4.52
N TRP A 90 26.81 -1.96 -3.44
CA TRP A 90 25.83 -2.38 -2.42
C TRP A 90 25.13 -1.18 -1.76
N TYR A 91 25.83 -0.05 -1.61
CA TYR A 91 25.29 1.16 -1.00
C TYR A 91 24.48 1.97 -2.01
N GLN A 92 24.91 2.03 -3.27
CA GLN A 92 24.12 2.65 -4.35
C GLN A 92 22.76 1.94 -4.51
N TYR A 93 22.73 0.60 -4.45
CA TYR A 93 21.48 -0.16 -4.48
C TYR A 93 20.56 0.15 -3.30
N LEU A 94 21.12 0.31 -2.10
CA LEU A 94 20.35 0.70 -0.92
C LEU A 94 19.74 2.10 -1.08
N LEU A 95 20.49 3.06 -1.62
CA LEU A 95 19.97 4.39 -1.94
C LEU A 95 18.83 4.33 -2.96
N TYR A 96 18.98 3.57 -4.06
CA TYR A 96 17.92 3.42 -5.06
C TYR A 96 16.65 2.81 -4.47
N LEU A 97 16.78 1.82 -3.58
CA LEU A 97 15.65 1.18 -2.92
C LEU A 97 14.92 2.15 -1.99
N VAL A 98 15.65 2.91 -1.17
CA VAL A 98 15.08 3.92 -0.26
C VAL A 98 14.37 5.02 -1.05
N CYS A 99 15.00 5.54 -2.11
CA CYS A 99 14.39 6.57 -2.96
C CYS A 99 13.15 6.06 -3.69
N SER A 100 13.17 4.83 -4.22
CA SER A 100 12.02 4.23 -4.90
C SER A 100 10.84 4.00 -3.96
N ALA A 101 11.13 3.61 -2.71
CA ALA A 101 10.11 3.44 -1.67
C ALA A 101 9.50 4.79 -1.25
N ALA A 102 10.33 5.81 -1.04
CA ALA A 102 9.89 7.15 -0.62
C ALA A 102 9.13 7.90 -1.71
N LEU A 103 9.50 7.77 -2.98
CA LEU A 103 8.75 8.35 -4.10
C LEU A 103 7.45 7.59 -4.41
N GLY A 104 7.18 6.50 -3.69
CA GLY A 104 5.93 5.78 -3.81
C GLY A 104 5.70 5.20 -5.20
N ILE A 105 6.76 4.75 -5.90
CA ILE A 105 6.63 4.00 -7.17
C ILE A 105 5.99 2.63 -6.85
N LYS A 106 4.70 2.66 -6.57
CA LYS A 106 3.81 1.51 -6.41
C LYS A 106 3.41 1.06 -7.80
N GLY A 107 4.24 0.23 -8.42
CA GLY A 107 3.95 -0.23 -9.78
C GLY A 107 4.95 -1.19 -10.40
N LEU A 108 6.16 -1.34 -9.86
CA LEU A 108 7.12 -2.29 -10.43
C LEU A 108 6.57 -3.73 -10.41
N ASP A 109 5.83 -4.09 -9.35
CA ASP A 109 5.18 -5.39 -9.22
C ASP A 109 3.99 -5.59 -10.18
N ARG A 110 3.40 -4.48 -10.69
CA ARG A 110 2.36 -4.49 -11.74
C ARG A 110 2.97 -4.45 -13.15
N LEU A 111 4.21 -3.97 -13.28
CA LEU A 111 4.97 -3.93 -14.53
C LEU A 111 5.70 -5.25 -14.82
N LEU A 112 6.15 -5.96 -13.76
CA LEU A 112 6.82 -7.26 -13.81
C LEU A 112 5.85 -8.43 -13.99
N ARG A 113 4.57 -8.24 -13.69
CA ARG A 113 3.49 -9.16 -14.07
C ARG A 113 2.99 -8.82 -15.48
N LYS A 114 3.81 -9.10 -16.48
CA LYS A 114 3.36 -9.26 -17.88
C LYS A 114 3.40 -10.72 -18.26
#